data_AF-A0A1N7KKH1-F1
#
_entry.id   AF-A0A1N7KKH1-F1
#
_cell.length_a   1.000
_cell.length_b   1.000
_cell.length_c   1.000
_cell.angle_alpha   90.00
_cell.angle_beta   90.00
_cell.angle_gamma   90.00
#
_symmetry.space_group_name_H-M   'P 1'
#
loop_
_entity.id
_entity.type
_entity.pdbx_description
1 polymer ?
#
loop_
_entity_poly.entity_id
_entity_poly.type
_entity_poly.pdbx_seq_one_letter_code
_entity_poly.pdbx_strand_id
1 'polypeptide(L)'
;MKRNPVTARCIPETALYNREHLRDFLKRYSSVYIKPDGGMQGIGIFRVDRTRSGYLIRGGDRKPQRVKTSKEVYRVLKHYVQPRKHILQQGIQSETPDGHPFDFRVHVQRLGSKWVVGGIFAKVGKRKKIVTNVSGGSRPVSTQALLTRYLKLNPRKADQIKRELKRISIATATEMNKAYPGRREFGVDIGMDKKGRLWIFEANRSPGIYPFADLPDRRDYQRILKNRKRQRKWAI
;
A
#
# COMPACT_ATOMS: atom_id res chain seq x y z
N MET A 1 11.94 5.86 -8.40
CA MET A 1 10.62 6.20 -7.81
C MET A 1 10.36 7.71 -7.69
N LYS A 2 11.15 8.51 -6.95
CA LYS A 2 10.91 9.98 -6.88
C LYS A 2 11.39 10.78 -8.11
N ARG A 3 12.22 10.19 -8.97
CA ARG A 3 12.76 10.83 -10.20
C ARG A 3 11.84 10.70 -11.42
N ASN A 4 10.86 9.81 -11.39
CA ASN A 4 9.89 9.65 -12.47
C ASN A 4 8.62 10.48 -12.16
N PRO A 5 8.19 11.40 -13.04
CA PRO A 5 7.07 12.31 -12.75
C PRO A 5 5.75 11.62 -12.40
N VAL A 6 5.48 10.43 -12.97
CA VAL A 6 4.27 9.66 -12.70
C VAL A 6 4.29 9.14 -11.27
N THR A 7 5.39 8.50 -10.85
CA THR A 7 5.46 7.91 -9.51
C THR A 7 5.76 8.93 -8.43
N ALA A 8 6.49 10.02 -8.73
CA ALA A 8 6.87 11.05 -7.76
C ALA A 8 5.64 11.70 -7.10
N ARG A 9 4.57 11.93 -7.87
CA ARG A 9 3.31 12.54 -7.38
C ARG A 9 2.42 11.55 -6.62
N CYS A 10 2.74 10.26 -6.65
CA CYS A 10 1.96 9.20 -6.05
C CYS A 10 2.62 8.61 -4.79
N ILE A 11 3.73 9.15 -4.31
CA ILE A 11 4.40 8.64 -3.11
C ILE A 11 4.00 9.53 -1.93
N PRO A 12 3.40 8.96 -0.86
CA PRO A 12 3.15 9.72 0.37
C PRO A 12 4.46 10.27 0.92
N GLU A 13 4.40 11.45 1.53
CA GLU A 13 5.61 12.02 2.14
C GLU A 13 6.20 11.06 3.17
N THR A 14 7.51 10.89 3.13
CA THR A 14 8.22 9.90 3.93
C THR A 14 9.53 10.48 4.44
N ALA A 15 9.83 10.27 5.72
CA ALA A 15 11.06 10.69 6.38
C ALA A 15 11.57 9.59 7.32
N LEU A 16 12.84 9.66 7.72
CA LEU A 16 13.35 8.78 8.78
C LEU A 16 12.69 9.11 10.12
N TYR A 17 12.39 8.10 10.93
CA TYR A 17 11.83 8.29 12.26
C TYR A 17 12.86 8.93 13.19
N ASN A 18 12.55 10.14 13.67
CA ASN A 18 13.19 10.75 14.81
C ASN A 18 12.18 11.67 15.52
N ARG A 19 12.57 12.23 16.67
CA ARG A 19 11.66 13.06 17.49
C ARG A 19 11.16 14.30 16.74
N GLU A 20 12.05 14.95 15.99
CA GLU A 20 11.74 16.18 15.27
C GLU A 20 10.80 15.94 14.08
N HIS A 21 11.14 14.98 13.20
CA HIS A 21 10.31 14.58 12.09
C HIS A 21 8.95 14.06 12.56
N LEU A 22 8.89 13.32 13.68
CA LEU A 22 7.62 12.86 14.22
C LEU A 22 6.75 14.04 14.63
N ARG A 23 7.31 15.04 15.34
CA ARG A 23 6.60 16.26 15.70
C ARG A 23 6.09 17.00 14.46
N ASP A 24 6.94 17.17 13.44
CA ASP A 24 6.57 17.85 12.19
C ASP A 24 5.43 17.11 11.46
N PHE A 25 5.58 15.81 11.23
CA PHE A 25 4.56 14.98 10.57
C PHE A 25 3.24 15.01 11.34
N LEU A 26 3.28 14.92 12.67
CA LEU A 26 2.08 15.01 13.53
C LEU A 26 1.47 16.41 13.57
N LYS A 27 2.17 17.47 13.13
CA LYS A 27 1.64 18.83 12.95
C LYS A 27 1.03 19.02 11.57
N ARG A 28 1.60 18.39 10.53
CA ARG A 28 1.18 18.56 9.14
C ARG A 28 0.08 17.59 8.71
N TYR A 29 0.04 16.37 9.25
CA TYR A 29 -0.88 15.33 8.82
C TYR A 29 -1.84 14.88 9.92
N SER A 30 -3.09 14.58 9.53
CA SER A 30 -4.11 14.05 10.43
C SER A 30 -3.82 12.62 10.89
N SER A 31 -3.06 11.86 10.08
CA SER A 31 -2.58 10.54 10.45
C SER A 31 -1.16 10.31 9.94
N VAL A 32 -0.37 9.57 10.70
CA VAL A 32 1.02 9.24 10.39
C VAL A 32 1.25 7.76 10.66
N TYR A 33 1.83 7.06 9.70
CA TYR A 33 2.29 5.69 9.87
C TYR A 33 3.76 5.68 10.27
N ILE A 34 4.10 4.83 11.23
CA ILE A 34 5.47 4.49 11.60
C ILE A 34 5.69 3.05 11.18
N LYS A 35 6.64 2.82 10.27
CA LYS A 35 6.90 1.51 9.67
C LYS A 35 8.38 1.18 9.82
N PRO A 36 8.77 -0.08 10.04
CA PRO A 36 10.17 -0.45 9.99
C PRO A 36 10.71 -0.24 8.55
N ASP A 37 12.00 0.10 8.43
CA ASP A 37 12.73 0.28 7.15
C ASP A 37 12.94 -1.07 6.39
N GLY A 38 12.41 -2.15 6.96
CA GLY A 38 12.30 -3.46 6.36
C GLY A 38 11.35 -4.32 7.19
N GLY A 39 10.46 -5.06 6.54
CA GLY A 39 9.48 -5.89 7.22
C GLY A 39 8.51 -6.53 6.23
N MET A 40 7.71 -7.48 6.71
CA MET A 40 6.65 -8.12 5.94
C MET A 40 5.37 -8.15 6.76
N GLN A 41 4.24 -8.30 6.06
CA GLN A 41 2.92 -8.58 6.66
C GLN A 41 2.40 -7.50 7.63
N GLY A 42 2.91 -6.27 7.60
CA GLY A 42 2.42 -5.19 8.45
C GLY A 42 2.82 -5.28 9.93
N ILE A 43 3.76 -6.19 10.27
CA ILE A 43 4.29 -6.33 11.62
C ILE A 43 5.14 -5.10 11.98
N GLY A 44 5.00 -4.62 13.21
CA GLY A 44 5.73 -3.44 13.69
C GLY A 44 5.22 -2.11 13.14
N ILE A 45 4.09 -2.10 12.43
CA ILE A 45 3.47 -0.85 11.95
C ILE A 45 2.62 -0.23 13.06
N PHE A 46 2.88 1.05 13.34
CA PHE A 46 2.03 1.90 14.16
C PHE A 46 1.35 2.96 13.29
N ARG A 47 0.14 3.34 13.67
CA ARG A 47 -0.58 4.50 13.15
C ARG A 47 -0.87 5.44 14.30
N VAL A 48 -0.57 6.71 14.11
CA VAL A 48 -0.91 7.79 15.04
C VAL A 48 -1.90 8.70 14.34
N ASP A 49 -3.09 8.84 14.91
CA ASP A 49 -4.12 9.76 14.44
C ASP A 49 -4.20 10.97 15.36
N ARG A 50 -4.26 12.16 14.78
CA ARG A 50 -4.57 13.38 15.51
C ARG A 50 -6.06 13.38 15.84
N THR A 51 -6.37 13.75 17.07
CA THR A 51 -7.73 13.85 17.60
C THR A 51 -7.95 15.26 18.16
N ARG A 52 -9.19 15.59 18.57
CA ARG A 52 -9.50 16.90 19.18
C ARG A 52 -8.71 17.16 20.47
N SER A 53 -8.35 16.11 21.22
CA SER A 53 -7.71 16.23 22.54
C SER A 53 -6.30 15.65 22.61
N GLY A 54 -5.64 15.44 21.47
CA GLY A 54 -4.29 14.88 21.39
C GLY A 54 -4.15 13.85 20.27
N TYR A 55 -3.65 12.67 20.60
CA TYR A 55 -3.32 11.61 19.63
C TYR A 55 -3.83 10.24 20.06
N LEU A 56 -4.20 9.43 19.08
CA LEU A 56 -4.53 8.02 19.24
C LEU A 56 -3.49 7.16 18.54
N ILE A 57 -2.80 6.30 19.31
CA ILE A 57 -1.78 5.37 18.83
C ILE A 57 -2.42 4.00 18.68
N ARG A 58 -2.23 3.35 17.52
CA ARG A 58 -2.73 2.00 17.20
C ARG A 58 -1.61 1.19 16.54
N GLY A 59 -1.57 -0.12 16.77
CA GLY A 59 -0.64 -1.04 16.08
C GLY A 59 0.17 -1.93 17.02
N GLY A 60 0.96 -2.83 16.43
CA GLY A 60 1.82 -3.78 17.15
C GLY A 60 1.08 -4.78 18.05
N ASP A 61 -0.12 -5.22 17.65
CA ASP A 61 -1.02 -6.10 18.42
C ASP A 61 -1.38 -5.57 19.83
N ARG A 62 -1.30 -4.26 20.01
CA ARG A 62 -1.58 -3.59 21.29
C ARG A 62 -2.96 -2.94 21.33
N LYS A 63 -3.45 -2.75 22.55
CA LYS A 63 -4.61 -1.90 22.82
C LYS A 63 -4.31 -0.46 22.37
N PRO A 64 -5.28 0.25 21.76
CA PRO A 64 -5.10 1.64 21.40
C PRO A 64 -4.75 2.50 22.62
N GLN A 65 -3.81 3.44 22.46
CA GLN A 65 -3.38 4.33 23.53
C GLN A 65 -3.65 5.78 23.16
N ARG A 66 -4.25 6.55 24.09
CA ARG A 66 -4.46 7.99 23.94
C ARG A 66 -3.40 8.75 24.70
N VAL A 67 -2.86 9.79 24.07
CA VAL A 67 -1.89 10.71 24.67
C VAL A 67 -2.23 12.14 24.25
N LYS A 68 -1.79 13.15 24.99
CA LYS A 68 -2.14 14.56 24.74
C LYS A 68 -1.14 15.25 23.82
N THR A 69 0.13 14.85 23.86
CA THR A 69 1.22 15.59 23.20
C THR A 69 2.07 14.71 22.28
N SER A 70 2.72 15.33 21.29
CA SER A 70 3.69 14.65 20.42
C SER A 70 4.91 14.12 21.18
N LYS A 71 5.30 14.76 22.31
CA LYS A 71 6.35 14.28 23.21
C LYS A 71 5.96 12.94 23.85
N GLU A 72 4.70 12.78 24.25
CA GLU A 72 4.19 11.52 24.76
C GLU A 72 4.09 10.45 23.67
N VAL A 73 3.68 10.81 22.44
CA VAL A 73 3.72 9.87 21.31
C VAL A 73 5.13 9.32 21.11
N TYR A 74 6.14 10.19 21.08
CA TYR A 74 7.53 9.77 20.97
C TYR A 74 7.96 8.85 22.12
N ARG A 75 7.59 9.19 23.37
CA ARG A 75 7.91 8.38 24.56
C ARG A 75 7.27 7.00 24.50
N VAL A 76 6.03 6.88 24.02
CA VAL A 76 5.37 5.59 23.83
C VAL A 76 6.08 4.78 22.74
N LEU A 77 6.34 5.39 21.58
CA LEU A 77 6.85 4.67 20.42
C LEU A 77 8.34 4.33 20.51
N LYS A 78 9.18 5.12 21.22
CA LYS A 78 10.64 4.90 21.27
C LYS A 78 11.02 3.48 21.70
N HIS A 79 10.26 2.89 22.62
CA HIS A 79 10.50 1.54 23.14
C HIS A 79 10.21 0.43 22.13
N TYR A 80 9.51 0.75 21.04
CA TYR A 80 9.07 -0.23 20.03
C TYR A 80 9.75 -0.05 18.69
N VAL A 81 10.21 1.16 18.42
CA VAL A 81 10.79 1.54 17.14
C VAL A 81 12.31 1.65 17.20
N GLN A 82 12.92 1.44 18.36
CA GLN A 82 14.38 1.38 18.53
C GLN A 82 14.77 -0.03 19.02
N PRO A 83 15.93 -0.58 18.59
CA PRO A 83 17.01 0.07 17.84
C PRO A 83 16.88 0.03 16.30
N ARG A 84 15.85 -0.63 15.75
CA ARG A 84 15.71 -0.79 14.29
C ARG A 84 15.37 0.53 13.59
N LYS A 85 15.86 0.73 12.36
CA LYS A 85 15.46 1.89 11.54
C LYS A 85 13.96 1.83 11.23
N HIS A 86 13.29 2.96 11.43
CA HIS A 86 11.88 3.16 11.09
C HIS A 86 11.73 4.41 10.23
N ILE A 87 10.68 4.43 9.43
CA ILE A 87 10.25 5.58 8.65
C ILE A 87 8.92 6.12 9.17
N LEU A 88 8.75 7.43 9.04
CA LEU A 88 7.48 8.14 9.13
C LEU A 88 6.91 8.25 7.73
N GLN A 89 5.63 7.93 7.55
CA GLN A 89 4.94 8.10 6.29
C GLN A 89 3.61 8.81 6.51
N GLN A 90 3.30 9.80 5.67
CA GLN A 90 2.01 10.46 5.62
C GLN A 90 0.88 9.41 5.54
N GLY A 91 -0.08 9.51 6.45
CA GLY A 91 -1.26 8.66 6.42
C GLY A 91 -2.25 9.12 5.35
N ILE A 92 -2.60 8.19 4.46
CA ILE A 92 -3.60 8.37 3.42
C ILE A 92 -4.89 7.70 3.87
N GLN A 93 -5.99 8.44 3.85
CA GLN A 93 -7.30 7.89 4.20
C GLN A 93 -7.87 7.09 3.02
N SER A 94 -7.41 5.84 2.90
CA SER A 94 -7.87 4.85 1.92
C SER A 94 -8.92 3.95 2.56
N GLU A 95 -10.13 4.51 2.74
CA GLU A 95 -11.24 3.89 3.47
C GLU A 95 -12.53 4.04 2.66
N THR A 96 -13.37 3.01 2.63
CA THR A 96 -14.71 3.09 2.02
C THR A 96 -15.61 4.02 2.85
N PRO A 97 -16.75 4.49 2.31
CA PRO A 97 -17.74 5.26 3.07
C PRO A 97 -18.17 4.57 4.38
N ASP A 98 -18.26 3.24 4.36
CA ASP A 98 -18.64 2.44 5.55
C ASP A 98 -17.48 2.21 6.53
N GLY A 99 -16.29 2.75 6.24
CA GLY A 99 -15.12 2.72 7.11
C GLY A 99 -14.26 1.46 7.00
N HIS A 100 -14.32 0.76 5.87
CA HIS A 100 -13.41 -0.36 5.59
C HIS A 100 -12.13 0.16 4.96
N PRO A 101 -10.94 -0.07 5.54
CA PRO A 101 -9.70 0.29 4.88
C PRO A 101 -9.52 -0.60 3.65
N PHE A 102 -8.95 -0.04 2.59
CA PHE A 102 -8.66 -0.80 1.38
C PHE A 102 -7.36 -0.34 0.71
N ASP A 103 -6.78 -1.23 -0.09
CA ASP A 103 -5.78 -0.88 -1.09
C ASP A 103 -5.87 -1.84 -2.29
N PHE A 104 -5.28 -1.45 -3.42
CA PHE A 104 -5.15 -2.25 -4.62
C PHE A 104 -3.78 -2.94 -4.66
N ARG A 105 -3.76 -4.24 -4.93
CA ARG A 105 -2.55 -4.98 -5.30
C ARG A 105 -2.53 -5.16 -6.81
N VAL A 106 -1.50 -4.59 -7.45
CA VAL A 106 -1.23 -4.76 -8.87
C VAL A 106 -0.02 -5.67 -9.07
N HIS A 107 -0.19 -6.78 -9.78
CA HIS A 107 0.91 -7.68 -10.15
C HIS A 107 1.42 -7.30 -11.54
N VAL A 108 2.68 -6.90 -11.64
CA VAL A 108 3.32 -6.48 -12.90
C VAL A 108 4.40 -7.49 -13.27
N GLN A 109 4.44 -7.88 -14.54
CA GLN A 109 5.37 -8.89 -15.07
C GLN A 109 6.08 -8.35 -16.30
N ARG A 110 7.36 -8.67 -16.43
CA ARG A 110 8.16 -8.38 -17.62
C ARG A 110 8.04 -9.53 -18.61
N LEU A 111 7.66 -9.24 -19.86
CA LEU A 111 7.64 -10.16 -20.99
C LEU A 111 8.57 -9.60 -22.07
N GLY A 112 9.74 -10.22 -22.24
CA GLY A 112 10.83 -9.65 -23.05
C GLY A 112 11.26 -8.27 -22.52
N SER A 113 11.16 -7.24 -23.36
CA SER A 113 11.48 -5.85 -22.99
C SER A 113 10.29 -5.09 -22.36
N LYS A 114 9.07 -5.62 -22.41
CA LYS A 114 7.85 -4.89 -22.01
C LYS A 114 7.35 -5.29 -20.63
N TRP A 115 6.95 -4.30 -19.83
CA TRP A 115 6.21 -4.51 -18.58
C TRP A 115 4.71 -4.57 -18.86
N VAL A 116 4.04 -5.59 -18.33
CA VAL A 116 2.59 -5.80 -18.47
C VAL A 116 1.94 -6.04 -17.11
N VAL A 117 0.67 -5.67 -16.96
CA VAL A 117 -0.11 -6.01 -15.76
C VAL A 117 -0.66 -7.42 -15.89
N GLY A 118 -0.23 -8.30 -14.98
CA GLY A 118 -0.72 -9.67 -14.85
C GLY A 118 -2.07 -9.74 -14.14
N GLY A 119 -2.35 -8.85 -13.19
CA GLY A 119 -3.66 -8.79 -12.52
C GLY A 119 -3.77 -7.65 -11.52
N ILE A 120 -5.02 -7.30 -11.17
CA ILE A 120 -5.33 -6.32 -10.13
C ILE A 120 -6.46 -6.84 -9.25
N PHE A 121 -6.22 -6.86 -7.94
CA PHE A 121 -7.28 -7.06 -6.96
C PHE A 121 -7.23 -5.99 -5.88
N ALA A 122 -8.33 -5.86 -5.14
CA ALA A 122 -8.40 -5.01 -3.98
C ALA A 122 -8.41 -5.85 -2.70
N LYS A 123 -7.72 -5.39 -1.66
CA LYS A 123 -7.81 -5.94 -0.30
C LYS A 123 -8.76 -5.05 0.48
N VAL A 124 -9.86 -5.61 0.99
CA VAL A 124 -10.79 -4.89 1.88
C VAL A 124 -10.62 -5.41 3.30
N GLY A 125 -10.15 -4.55 4.19
CA GLY A 125 -9.94 -4.86 5.61
C GLY A 125 -11.23 -4.79 6.44
N LYS A 126 -11.15 -5.31 7.67
CA LYS A 126 -12.20 -5.11 8.67
C LYS A 126 -12.20 -3.65 9.16
N ARG A 127 -13.36 -3.14 9.57
CA ARG A 127 -13.49 -1.78 10.14
C ARG A 127 -12.50 -1.59 11.29
N LYS A 128 -12.04 -0.35 11.48
CA LYS A 128 -11.13 0.08 12.58
C LYS A 128 -9.72 -0.53 12.55
N LYS A 129 -9.39 -1.46 11.64
CA LYS A 129 -8.00 -1.91 11.42
C LYS A 129 -7.19 -0.81 10.74
N ILE A 130 -5.89 -0.76 11.06
CA ILE A 130 -4.98 0.27 10.53
C ILE A 130 -4.20 -0.18 9.29
N VAL A 131 -4.17 -1.49 9.03
CA VAL A 131 -3.51 -2.12 7.89
C VAL A 131 -4.47 -3.09 7.20
N THR A 132 -4.23 -3.30 5.91
CA THR A 132 -5.01 -4.12 4.97
C THR A 132 -4.24 -5.36 4.54
N ASN A 133 -3.52 -5.98 5.48
CA ASN A 133 -2.82 -7.24 5.24
C ASN A 133 -3.83 -8.41 5.24
N VAL A 134 -3.63 -9.37 4.35
CA VAL A 134 -4.46 -10.59 4.26
C VAL A 134 -4.37 -11.40 5.55
N SER A 135 -3.17 -11.49 6.15
CA SER A 135 -2.96 -12.10 7.47
C SER A 135 -3.73 -11.41 8.60
N GLY A 136 -4.08 -10.13 8.47
CA GLY A 136 -4.90 -9.39 9.42
C GLY A 136 -6.41 -9.47 9.16
N GLY A 137 -6.84 -10.34 8.25
CA GLY A 137 -8.25 -10.62 7.94
C GLY A 137 -8.86 -9.73 6.85
N SER A 138 -8.04 -9.13 5.97
CA SER A 138 -8.57 -8.49 4.76
C SER A 138 -9.00 -9.54 3.74
N ARG A 139 -10.13 -9.31 3.06
CA ARG A 139 -10.62 -10.21 1.99
C ARG A 139 -10.21 -9.66 0.61
N PRO A 140 -9.67 -10.50 -0.28
CA PRO A 140 -9.50 -10.10 -1.67
C PRO A 140 -10.86 -9.96 -2.34
N VAL A 141 -11.06 -8.86 -3.07
CA VAL A 141 -12.23 -8.61 -3.91
C VAL A 141 -11.79 -8.14 -5.28
N SER A 142 -12.65 -8.28 -6.28
CA SER A 142 -12.34 -7.74 -7.60
C SER A 142 -12.24 -6.21 -7.54
N THR A 143 -11.31 -5.67 -8.33
CA THR A 143 -11.14 -4.21 -8.48
C THR A 143 -12.45 -3.53 -8.87
N GLN A 144 -13.23 -4.17 -9.75
CA GLN A 144 -14.55 -3.68 -10.13
C GLN A 144 -15.49 -3.60 -8.93
N ALA A 145 -15.58 -4.67 -8.13
CA ALA A 145 -16.45 -4.70 -6.96
C ALA A 145 -16.07 -3.61 -5.94
N LEU A 146 -14.78 -3.40 -5.67
CA LEU A 146 -14.36 -2.29 -4.79
C LEU A 146 -14.85 -0.95 -5.36
N LEU A 147 -14.59 -0.67 -6.63
CA LEU A 147 -14.88 0.64 -7.23
C LEU A 147 -16.39 0.93 -7.32
N THR A 148 -17.21 -0.06 -7.67
CA THR A 148 -18.66 0.17 -7.85
C THR A 148 -19.48 -0.14 -6.61
N ARG A 149 -19.28 -1.28 -5.96
CA ARG A 149 -20.12 -1.70 -4.82
C ARG A 149 -19.72 -0.99 -3.53
N TYR A 150 -18.42 -0.94 -3.23
CA TYR A 150 -17.95 -0.37 -1.96
C TYR A 150 -17.77 1.15 -2.04
N LEU A 151 -17.26 1.65 -3.16
CA LEU A 151 -16.96 3.08 -3.34
C LEU A 151 -18.05 3.83 -4.12
N LYS A 152 -19.05 3.14 -4.66
CA LYS A 152 -20.21 3.72 -5.36
C LYS A 152 -19.81 4.67 -6.50
N LEU A 153 -18.69 4.38 -7.17
CA LEU A 153 -18.23 5.17 -8.32
C LEU A 153 -19.03 4.80 -9.57
N ASN A 154 -19.28 5.80 -10.42
CA ASN A 154 -19.86 5.56 -11.74
C ASN A 154 -18.87 4.77 -12.65
N PRO A 155 -19.36 4.07 -13.68
CA PRO A 155 -18.53 3.22 -14.55
C PRO A 155 -17.36 3.96 -15.20
N ARG A 156 -17.59 5.19 -15.70
CA ARG A 156 -16.54 6.00 -16.35
C ARG A 156 -15.39 6.29 -15.39
N LYS A 157 -15.70 6.67 -14.15
CA LYS A 157 -14.69 6.95 -13.12
C LYS A 157 -13.96 5.68 -12.69
N ALA A 158 -14.68 4.56 -12.53
CA ALA A 158 -14.08 3.27 -12.21
C ALA A 158 -13.06 2.85 -13.28
N ASP A 159 -13.38 3.00 -14.56
CA ASP A 159 -12.46 2.67 -15.64
C ASP A 159 -11.26 3.61 -15.73
N GLN A 160 -11.45 4.91 -15.43
CA GLN A 160 -10.35 5.85 -15.29
C GLN A 160 -9.37 5.39 -14.19
N ILE A 161 -9.87 5.03 -13.01
CA ILE A 161 -9.02 4.54 -11.91
C ILE A 161 -8.28 3.27 -12.30
N LYS A 162 -8.92 2.31 -12.96
CA LYS A 162 -8.24 1.09 -13.43
C LYS A 162 -7.10 1.39 -14.42
N ARG A 163 -7.29 2.34 -15.34
CA ARG A 163 -6.25 2.74 -16.29
C ARG A 163 -5.07 3.39 -15.56
N GLU A 164 -5.34 4.27 -14.62
CA GLU A 164 -4.30 4.92 -13.82
C GLU A 164 -3.55 3.94 -12.91
N LEU A 165 -4.23 2.96 -12.30
CA LEU A 165 -3.58 1.88 -11.54
C LEU A 165 -2.57 1.12 -12.41
N LYS A 166 -2.94 0.77 -13.65
CA LYS A 166 -2.03 0.10 -14.60
C LYS A 166 -0.84 1.00 -14.94
N ARG A 167 -1.08 2.26 -15.28
CA ARG A 167 -0.05 3.24 -15.66
C ARG A 167 0.95 3.45 -14.53
N ILE A 168 0.48 3.73 -13.32
CA ILE A 168 1.32 3.96 -12.13
C ILE A 168 2.13 2.71 -11.81
N SER A 169 1.53 1.52 -11.91
CA SER A 169 2.20 0.26 -11.56
C SER A 169 3.29 -0.12 -12.57
N ILE A 170 3.06 0.10 -13.87
CA ILE A 170 4.08 -0.11 -14.90
C ILE A 170 5.23 0.89 -14.69
N ALA A 171 4.94 2.17 -14.47
CA ALA A 171 5.97 3.17 -14.17
C ALA A 171 6.78 2.79 -12.92
N THR A 172 6.10 2.29 -11.89
CA THR A 172 6.72 1.77 -10.66
C THR A 172 7.65 0.60 -10.94
N ALA A 173 7.20 -0.41 -11.70
CA ALA A 173 8.02 -1.57 -12.05
C ALA A 173 9.26 -1.18 -12.87
N THR A 174 9.11 -0.27 -13.83
CA THR A 174 10.23 0.27 -14.62
C THR A 174 11.27 0.96 -13.74
N GLU A 175 10.83 1.78 -12.79
CA GLU A 175 11.72 2.45 -11.84
C GLU A 175 12.38 1.46 -10.86
N MET A 176 11.63 0.47 -10.37
CA MET A 176 12.15 -0.58 -9.50
C MET A 176 13.21 -1.43 -10.19
N ASN A 177 13.03 -1.72 -11.48
CA ASN A 177 14.00 -2.50 -12.25
C ASN A 177 15.37 -1.83 -12.37
N LYS A 178 15.46 -0.49 -12.29
CA LYS A 178 16.75 0.22 -12.27
C LYS A 178 17.57 -0.10 -11.02
N ALA A 179 16.89 -0.23 -9.86
CA ALA A 179 17.53 -0.57 -8.59
C ALA A 179 17.70 -2.09 -8.40
N TYR A 180 16.85 -2.89 -9.05
CA TYR A 180 16.83 -4.35 -8.92
C TYR A 180 16.81 -5.01 -10.31
N PRO A 181 17.93 -4.92 -11.06
CA PRO A 181 18.04 -5.56 -12.36
C PRO A 181 17.83 -7.07 -12.25
N GLY A 182 17.34 -7.68 -13.33
CA GLY A 182 17.06 -9.13 -13.39
C GLY A 182 15.73 -9.57 -12.78
N ARG A 183 15.07 -8.72 -11.96
CA ARG A 183 13.71 -9.01 -11.48
C ARG A 183 12.70 -8.89 -12.62
N ARG A 184 11.83 -9.90 -12.73
CA ARG A 184 10.81 -9.98 -13.79
C ARG A 184 9.39 -9.78 -13.29
N GLU A 185 9.19 -9.65 -11.98
CA GLU A 185 7.89 -9.43 -11.36
C GLU A 185 7.98 -8.44 -10.20
N PHE A 186 6.95 -7.61 -10.05
CA PHE A 186 6.76 -6.74 -8.90
C PHE A 186 5.28 -6.69 -8.51
N GLY A 187 5.00 -6.55 -7.21
CA GLY A 187 3.67 -6.26 -6.70
C GLY A 187 3.61 -4.84 -6.16
N VAL A 188 2.70 -4.02 -6.66
CA VAL A 188 2.54 -2.64 -6.20
C VAL A 188 1.27 -2.54 -5.37
N ASP A 189 1.39 -2.09 -4.12
CA ASP A 189 0.24 -1.76 -3.28
C ASP A 189 -0.07 -0.27 -3.41
N ILE A 190 -1.32 0.04 -3.75
CA ILE A 190 -1.77 1.40 -4.04
C ILE A 190 -3.05 1.69 -3.25
N GLY A 191 -3.03 2.71 -2.40
CA GLY A 191 -4.24 3.27 -1.79
C GLY A 191 -4.89 4.34 -2.65
N MET A 192 -6.10 4.75 -2.28
CA MET A 192 -6.81 5.85 -2.92
C MET A 192 -7.45 6.74 -1.87
N ASP A 193 -7.18 8.04 -1.92
CA ASP A 193 -7.81 8.99 -0.99
C ASP A 193 -9.26 9.34 -1.38
N LYS A 194 -9.92 10.11 -0.52
CA LYS A 194 -11.30 10.59 -0.72
C LYS A 194 -11.50 11.43 -1.98
N LYS A 195 -10.44 12.02 -2.54
CA LYS A 195 -10.49 12.79 -3.80
C LYS A 195 -10.23 11.90 -5.02
N GLY A 196 -10.04 10.60 -4.82
CA GLY A 196 -9.74 9.64 -5.88
C GLY A 196 -8.28 9.67 -6.35
N ARG A 197 -7.37 10.32 -5.60
CA ARG A 197 -5.95 10.33 -5.93
C ARG A 197 -5.31 9.03 -5.46
N LEU A 198 -4.46 8.46 -6.31
CA LEU A 198 -3.78 7.19 -6.08
C LEU A 198 -2.42 7.40 -5.42
N TRP A 199 -2.12 6.54 -4.44
CA TRP A 199 -0.94 6.64 -3.59
C TRP A 199 -0.24 5.27 -3.48
N ILE A 200 1.02 5.18 -3.91
CA ILE A 200 1.85 3.98 -3.80
C ILE A 200 2.27 3.82 -2.34
N PHE A 201 1.82 2.75 -1.70
CA PHE A 201 2.19 2.41 -0.33
C PHE A 201 3.47 1.57 -0.27
N GLU A 202 3.61 0.62 -1.19
CA GLU A 202 4.73 -0.31 -1.23
C GLU A 202 4.95 -0.87 -2.64
N ALA A 203 6.20 -1.25 -2.95
CA ALA A 203 6.56 -2.01 -4.14
C ALA A 203 7.36 -3.27 -3.74
N ASN A 204 6.73 -4.42 -3.88
CA ASN A 204 7.20 -5.74 -3.44
C ASN A 204 7.96 -6.47 -4.56
N ARG A 205 9.17 -6.97 -4.26
CA ARG A 205 10.05 -7.68 -5.22
C ARG A 205 9.72 -9.16 -5.43
N SER A 206 8.99 -9.75 -4.49
CA SER A 206 8.54 -11.16 -4.54
C SER A 206 7.04 -11.24 -4.24
N PRO A 207 6.19 -10.75 -5.15
CA PRO A 207 4.74 -10.72 -4.92
C PRO A 207 4.14 -12.13 -4.87
N GLY A 208 3.41 -12.43 -3.79
CA GLY A 208 2.56 -13.61 -3.69
C GLY A 208 1.37 -13.51 -4.65
N ILE A 209 0.94 -14.65 -5.19
CA ILE A 209 -0.14 -14.72 -6.20
C ILE A 209 -1.39 -15.45 -5.71
N TYR A 210 -1.32 -16.14 -4.56
CA TYR A 210 -2.43 -16.93 -4.03
C TYR A 210 -3.72 -16.13 -3.84
N PRO A 211 -3.71 -14.85 -3.40
CA PRO A 211 -4.96 -14.08 -3.30
C PRO A 211 -5.70 -13.90 -4.63
N PHE A 212 -5.03 -14.02 -5.78
CA PHE A 212 -5.71 -14.02 -7.08
C PHE A 212 -6.51 -15.30 -7.34
N ALA A 213 -6.11 -16.43 -6.73
CA ALA A 213 -6.83 -17.70 -6.83
C ALA A 213 -8.10 -17.74 -5.97
N ASP A 214 -8.14 -16.91 -4.92
CA ASP A 214 -9.28 -16.76 -4.00
C ASP A 214 -10.39 -15.86 -4.57
N LEU A 215 -10.13 -15.16 -5.68
CA LEU A 215 -11.14 -14.39 -6.38
C LEU A 215 -12.11 -15.32 -7.12
N PRO A 216 -13.42 -14.98 -7.19
CA PRO A 216 -14.38 -15.74 -7.99
C PRO A 216 -13.97 -15.87 -9.45
N ASP A 217 -13.40 -14.80 -10.02
CA ASP A 217 -12.84 -14.79 -11.36
C ASP A 217 -11.32 -15.00 -11.33
N ARG A 218 -10.89 -16.18 -11.78
CA ARG A 218 -9.49 -16.61 -11.78
C ARG A 218 -8.71 -16.20 -13.04
N ARG A 219 -9.27 -15.41 -13.96
CA ARG A 219 -8.59 -15.01 -15.21
C ARG A 219 -7.24 -14.33 -14.97
N ASP A 220 -7.18 -13.45 -13.98
CA ASP A 220 -5.93 -12.76 -13.60
C ASP A 220 -4.89 -13.76 -13.08
N TYR A 221 -5.28 -14.71 -12.24
CA TYR A 221 -4.39 -15.78 -11.74
C TYR A 221 -3.83 -16.61 -12.89
N GLN A 222 -4.69 -17.07 -13.82
CA GLN A 222 -4.25 -17.87 -14.97
C GLN A 222 -3.33 -17.08 -15.91
N ARG A 223 -3.61 -15.79 -16.13
CA ARG A 223 -2.73 -14.91 -16.91
C ARG A 223 -1.35 -14.77 -16.27
N ILE A 224 -1.28 -14.62 -14.95
CA ILE A 224 -0.01 -14.55 -14.21
C ILE A 224 0.81 -15.82 -14.41
N LEU A 225 0.18 -17.00 -14.28
CA LEU A 225 0.85 -18.29 -14.50
C LEU A 225 1.33 -18.46 -15.96
N LYS A 226 0.49 -18.10 -16.94
CA LYS A 226 0.86 -18.11 -18.37
C LYS A 226 2.06 -17.20 -18.65
N ASN A 227 2.09 -16.02 -18.06
CA ASN A 227 3.21 -15.09 -18.16
C ASN A 227 4.48 -15.65 -17.54
N ARG A 228 4.41 -16.32 -16.37
CA ARG A 228 5.57 -17.00 -15.77
C ARG A 228 6.14 -18.10 -16.68
N LYS A 229 5.28 -18.90 -17.30
CA LYS A 229 5.70 -19.90 -18.31
C LYS A 229 6.42 -19.24 -19.47
N ARG A 230 5.90 -18.12 -19.97
CA ARG A 230 6.56 -17.32 -21.02
C ARG A 230 7.91 -16.81 -20.54
N GLN A 231 8.02 -16.20 -19.37
CA GLN A 231 9.29 -15.70 -18.84
C GLN A 231 10.39 -16.77 -18.82
N ARG A 232 10.07 -18.01 -18.45
CA ARG A 232 11.05 -19.12 -18.46
C ARG A 232 11.63 -19.39 -19.85
N LYS A 233 10.82 -19.26 -20.91
CA LYS A 233 11.28 -19.42 -22.31
C LYS A 233 12.27 -18.33 -22.76
N TRP A 234 12.29 -17.18 -22.09
CA TRP A 234 13.17 -16.04 -22.37
C TRP A 234 14.31 -15.94 -21.33
N ALA A 235 14.56 -17.02 -20.59
CA ALA A 235 15.67 -17.14 -19.65
C ALA A 235 16.85 -17.94 -20.23
N ILE A 236 16.73 -18.33 -21.51
CA ILE A 236 17.77 -18.86 -22.39
C ILE A 236 18.22 -17.70 -23.26
#